data_AF-A0A3R9QAE9-F1
#
_entry.id   AF-A0A3R9QAE9-F1
#
_cell.length_a   1.000
_cell.length_b   1.000
_cell.length_c   1.000
_cell.angle_alpha   90.00
_cell.angle_beta   90.00
_cell.angle_gamma   90.00
#
_symmetry.space_group_name_H-M   'P 1'
#
loop_
_entity.id
_entity.type
_entity.pdbx_description
1 polymer ?
#
loop_
_entity_poly.entity_id
_entity_poly.type
_entity_poly.pdbx_seq_one_letter_code
_entity_poly.pdbx_strand_id
1 'polypeptide(L)'
;MEGMRLELGLPPDSTFLSGVIYEGILYILTNVKEGSFNLDWAELPVDFLCRAYDSIDEDRVESLSIVLTGNDKIDKFLESLGIKERPSKKTYRELLKLLKRQCRSIPINRDKIVVRAEIKGKNMSLDAGKSILAAPQLFKVDRYTGLSTAEMKTTSEQLGLRASPEIILIGLLGVYSSHITTVRSQDSTHHYFLFLSPDEVTSVLASGDPFKLTNIYSVKESLRKLLSETLPSSAVSEVMVLEVMLSTKIRSELMKMNLDKVDFNVFKIAPEGMTYKIYETVPISVYREPMFYTVLSRRGVKVDKLCEELHEALSPGKAIMKALASFNSRNKYSEADTILRGVLDLYKFVSTADTQGLFGFLRSLEESCVILRDDKRARSRIEEYASIQRKISYAL
;
A
#
# COMPACT_ATOMS: atom_id res chain seq x y z
N MET A 1 25.48 5.61 -25.92
CA MET A 1 25.36 5.75 -24.46
C MET A 1 25.49 4.36 -23.90
N GLU A 2 26.47 4.10 -23.03
CA GLU A 2 26.49 2.84 -22.28
C GLU A 2 25.25 2.85 -21.39
N GLY A 3 24.31 1.98 -21.69
CA GLY A 3 23.08 1.79 -20.94
C GLY A 3 23.22 0.58 -20.02
N MET A 4 22.44 0.58 -18.95
CA MET A 4 22.33 -0.52 -18.03
C MET A 4 20.99 -1.23 -18.25
N ARG A 5 21.00 -2.56 -18.31
CA ARG A 5 19.81 -3.36 -18.55
C ARG A 5 19.37 -4.12 -17.31
N LEU A 6 18.12 -3.92 -16.91
CA LEU A 6 17.43 -4.80 -15.96
C LEU A 6 16.73 -5.89 -16.77
N GLU A 7 17.03 -7.16 -16.51
CA GLU A 7 16.23 -8.28 -17.03
C GLU A 7 15.18 -8.69 -16.02
N LEU A 8 13.92 -8.56 -16.40
CA LEU A 8 12.76 -8.81 -15.56
C LEU A 8 12.36 -10.28 -15.72
N GLY A 9 12.83 -11.13 -14.81
CA GLY A 9 12.57 -12.57 -14.80
C GLY A 9 11.88 -13.10 -13.55
N LEU A 10 11.61 -12.24 -12.57
CA LEU A 10 10.80 -12.52 -11.39
C LEU A 10 9.35 -12.29 -11.79
N PRO A 11 8.43 -13.25 -11.68
CA PRO A 11 7.05 -13.03 -12.10
C PRO A 11 6.38 -11.95 -11.22
N PRO A 12 5.59 -11.02 -11.81
CA PRO A 12 4.67 -10.20 -11.03
C PRO A 12 3.65 -11.11 -10.36
N ASP A 13 3.61 -11.13 -9.02
CA ASP A 13 2.68 -11.95 -8.25
C ASP A 13 2.25 -11.22 -6.97
N SER A 14 1.34 -11.84 -6.21
CA SER A 14 0.76 -11.24 -5.01
C SER A 14 1.65 -11.40 -3.76
N THR A 15 2.90 -11.84 -3.89
CA THR A 15 3.83 -11.90 -2.75
C THR A 15 4.36 -10.51 -2.42
N PHE A 16 4.70 -10.27 -1.17
CA PHE A 16 5.24 -8.97 -0.77
C PHE A 16 6.61 -8.70 -1.40
N LEU A 17 7.45 -9.73 -1.58
CA LEU A 17 8.73 -9.57 -2.28
C LEU A 17 8.53 -9.10 -3.72
N SER A 18 7.68 -9.77 -4.49
CA SER A 18 7.41 -9.36 -5.87
C SER A 18 6.88 -7.94 -5.91
N GLY A 19 5.91 -7.61 -5.04
CA GLY A 19 5.39 -6.26 -4.86
C GLY A 19 6.47 -5.22 -4.58
N VAL A 20 7.38 -5.47 -3.64
CA VAL A 20 8.48 -4.54 -3.30
C VAL A 20 9.47 -4.38 -4.45
N ILE A 21 9.86 -5.47 -5.12
CA ILE A 21 10.84 -5.39 -6.22
C ILE A 21 10.25 -4.63 -7.40
N TYR A 22 9.03 -4.97 -7.83
CA TYR A 22 8.38 -4.28 -8.94
C TYR A 22 8.04 -2.84 -8.61
N GLU A 23 7.62 -2.54 -7.38
CA GLU A 23 7.43 -1.17 -6.96
C GLU A 23 8.71 -0.34 -7.06
N GLY A 24 9.86 -0.92 -6.66
CA GLY A 24 11.15 -0.26 -6.80
C GLY A 24 11.49 0.05 -8.25
N ILE A 25 11.25 -0.92 -9.14
CA ILE A 25 11.46 -0.78 -10.59
C ILE A 25 10.55 0.30 -11.17
N LEU A 26 9.25 0.29 -10.87
CA LEU A 26 8.30 1.27 -11.37
C LEU A 26 8.57 2.67 -10.82
N TYR A 27 9.02 2.79 -9.56
CA TYR A 27 9.48 4.05 -8.99
C TYR A 27 10.67 4.61 -9.77
N ILE A 28 11.66 3.76 -10.07
CA ILE A 28 12.81 4.14 -10.89
C ILE A 28 12.35 4.62 -12.27
N LEU A 29 11.53 3.83 -12.97
CA LEU A 29 11.04 4.16 -14.31
C LEU A 29 10.23 5.46 -14.34
N THR A 30 9.52 5.78 -13.26
CA THR A 30 8.76 7.02 -13.13
C THR A 30 9.66 8.25 -12.94
N ASN A 31 10.79 8.08 -12.22
CA ASN A 31 11.69 9.19 -11.88
C ASN A 31 12.90 9.33 -12.82
N VAL A 32 13.20 8.30 -13.63
CA VAL A 32 14.30 8.27 -14.61
C VAL A 32 13.72 8.20 -16.01
N LYS A 33 13.43 9.37 -16.59
CA LYS A 33 12.62 9.52 -17.82
C LYS A 33 13.31 9.03 -19.10
N GLU A 34 14.63 8.88 -19.08
CA GLU A 34 15.41 8.43 -20.23
C GLU A 34 15.39 6.90 -20.42
N GLY A 35 14.70 6.16 -19.55
CA GLY A 35 14.57 4.72 -19.66
C GLY A 35 13.53 4.26 -20.69
N SER A 36 13.71 3.04 -21.19
CA SER A 36 12.68 2.31 -21.94
C SER A 36 12.44 0.95 -21.31
N PHE A 37 11.25 0.40 -21.44
CA PHE A 37 10.89 -0.84 -20.76
C PHE A 37 9.82 -1.63 -21.51
N ASN A 38 9.77 -2.93 -21.23
CA ASN A 38 8.68 -3.81 -21.55
C ASN A 38 8.51 -4.88 -20.45
N LEU A 39 7.81 -5.98 -20.75
CA LEU A 39 7.62 -7.09 -19.80
C LEU A 39 8.91 -7.79 -19.36
N ASP A 40 9.89 -7.87 -20.26
CA ASP A 40 11.08 -8.71 -20.08
C ASP A 40 12.30 -7.91 -19.64
N TRP A 41 12.32 -6.60 -19.90
CA TRP A 41 13.49 -5.77 -19.60
C TRP A 41 13.17 -4.29 -19.39
N ALA A 42 14.09 -3.59 -18.72
CA ALA A 42 14.18 -2.14 -18.69
C ALA A 42 15.61 -1.67 -19.00
N GLU A 43 15.76 -0.74 -19.94
CA GLU A 43 17.02 -0.07 -20.26
C GLU A 43 17.04 1.29 -19.57
N LEU A 44 18.10 1.53 -18.80
CA LEU A 44 18.23 2.68 -17.92
C LEU A 44 19.64 3.28 -18.06
N PRO A 45 19.84 4.57 -17.75
CA PRO A 45 21.18 5.13 -17.67
C PRO A 45 21.95 4.50 -16.49
N VAL A 46 23.28 4.45 -16.57
CA VAL A 46 24.13 3.78 -15.56
C VAL A 46 23.95 4.36 -14.15
N ASP A 47 23.60 5.64 -14.05
CA ASP A 47 23.38 6.37 -12.80
C ASP A 47 21.93 6.31 -12.28
N PHE A 48 21.06 5.45 -12.85
CA PHE A 48 19.63 5.41 -12.55
C PHE A 48 19.29 5.27 -11.06
N LEU A 49 20.02 4.44 -10.31
CA LEU A 49 19.77 4.29 -8.86
C LEU A 49 20.03 5.60 -8.15
N CYS A 50 21.11 6.31 -8.45
CA CYS A 50 21.39 7.57 -7.78
C CYS A 50 20.35 8.62 -8.12
N ARG A 51 19.89 8.70 -9.38
CA ARG A 51 18.77 9.58 -9.76
C ARG A 51 17.50 9.27 -8.98
N ALA A 52 17.15 7.99 -8.84
CA ALA A 52 15.98 7.56 -8.09
C ALA A 52 16.11 7.80 -6.57
N TYR A 53 17.30 7.63 -5.99
CA TYR A 53 17.53 7.99 -4.59
C TYR A 53 17.51 9.50 -4.37
N ASP A 54 18.03 10.30 -5.31
CA ASP A 54 17.98 11.76 -5.27
C ASP A 54 16.52 12.27 -5.34
N SER A 55 15.62 11.57 -6.05
CA SER A 55 14.18 11.94 -6.13
C SER A 55 13.35 11.62 -4.89
N ILE A 56 13.93 10.96 -3.88
CA ILE A 56 13.23 10.66 -2.62
C ILE A 56 12.84 11.97 -1.91
N ASP A 57 11.56 12.15 -1.62
CA ASP A 57 11.03 13.22 -0.78
C ASP A 57 11.42 13.00 0.70
N GLU A 58 12.13 13.97 1.29
CA GLU A 58 12.62 13.91 2.67
C GLU A 58 11.49 13.94 3.70
N ASP A 59 10.44 14.74 3.47
CA ASP A 59 9.30 14.83 4.39
C ASP A 59 8.56 13.49 4.45
N ARG A 60 8.45 12.82 3.29
CA ARG A 60 7.87 11.48 3.22
C ARG A 60 8.73 10.45 3.94
N VAL A 61 10.05 10.52 3.82
CA VAL A 61 10.98 9.60 4.51
C VAL A 61 10.82 9.66 6.03
N GLU A 62 10.42 10.78 6.60
CA GLU A 62 10.20 10.89 8.04
C GLU A 62 9.15 9.93 8.59
N SER A 63 8.12 9.64 7.78
CA SER A 63 7.01 8.76 8.14
C SER A 63 7.38 7.25 8.18
N LEU A 64 8.52 6.87 7.59
CA LEU A 64 9.03 5.49 7.52
C LEU A 64 9.67 5.03 8.83
N SER A 65 8.83 4.86 9.84
CA SER A 65 9.26 4.47 11.20
C SER A 65 9.48 2.97 11.41
N ILE A 66 9.83 2.24 10.34
CA ILE A 66 10.06 0.79 10.34
C ILE A 66 11.45 0.48 10.89
N VAL A 67 11.53 -0.42 11.87
CA VAL A 67 12.79 -0.79 12.53
C VAL A 67 13.51 -1.88 11.74
N LEU A 68 14.83 -1.76 11.59
CA LEU A 68 15.67 -2.85 11.10
C LEU A 68 15.88 -3.84 12.26
N THR A 69 15.41 -5.06 12.09
CA THR A 69 15.52 -6.13 13.10
C THR A 69 16.98 -6.59 13.25
N GLY A 70 17.34 -7.26 14.34
CA GLY A 70 18.72 -7.74 14.54
C GLY A 70 19.19 -8.76 13.50
N ASN A 71 18.28 -9.36 12.73
CA ASN A 71 18.62 -10.25 11.61
C ASN A 71 18.91 -9.50 10.30
N ASP A 72 18.69 -8.18 10.27
CA ASP A 72 19.06 -7.31 9.15
C ASP A 72 20.56 -6.99 9.23
N LYS A 73 21.36 -7.68 8.42
CA LYS A 73 22.83 -7.51 8.35
C LYS A 73 23.23 -6.28 7.52
N ILE A 74 22.67 -5.12 7.85
CA ILE A 74 22.82 -3.87 7.08
C ILE A 74 24.27 -3.40 6.98
N ASP A 75 25.10 -3.64 8.00
CA ASP A 75 26.51 -3.25 7.96
C ASP A 75 27.25 -3.93 6.79
N LYS A 76 27.00 -5.23 6.56
CA LYS A 76 27.58 -5.97 5.43
C LYS A 76 27.08 -5.46 4.08
N PHE A 77 25.83 -5.02 4.03
CA PHE A 77 25.25 -4.40 2.84
C PHE A 77 25.93 -3.05 2.55
N LEU A 78 26.04 -2.16 3.54
CA LEU A 78 26.73 -0.87 3.38
C LEU A 78 28.20 -1.04 3.00
N GLU A 79 28.90 -2.01 3.60
CA GLU A 79 30.27 -2.38 3.23
C GLU A 79 30.40 -2.82 1.78
N SER A 80 29.44 -3.62 1.29
CA SER A 80 29.44 -4.05 -0.12
C SER A 80 29.26 -2.89 -1.12
N LEU A 81 28.68 -1.78 -0.66
CA LEU A 81 28.53 -0.54 -1.43
C LEU A 81 29.72 0.42 -1.23
N GLY A 82 30.71 0.06 -0.41
CA GLY A 82 31.84 0.94 -0.07
C GLY A 82 31.51 2.05 0.94
N ILE A 83 30.34 2.01 1.58
CA ILE A 83 29.89 3.04 2.52
C ILE A 83 30.45 2.73 3.92
N LYS A 84 31.27 3.64 4.45
CA LYS A 84 31.84 3.54 5.82
C LYS A 84 30.94 4.15 6.90
N GLU A 85 30.16 5.15 6.54
CA GLU A 85 29.20 5.78 7.43
C GLU A 85 28.10 4.77 7.85
N ARG A 86 27.53 4.95 9.04
CA ARG A 86 26.50 4.09 9.60
C ARG A 86 25.27 4.91 9.98
N PRO A 87 24.04 4.37 9.82
CA PRO A 87 22.83 5.10 10.13
C PRO A 87 22.75 5.40 11.64
N SER A 88 22.22 6.56 12.00
CA SER A 88 22.11 7.02 13.39
C SER A 88 21.24 6.10 14.24
N LYS A 89 20.22 5.49 13.63
CA LYS A 89 19.33 4.49 14.21
C LYS A 89 19.14 3.35 13.23
N LYS A 90 18.87 2.15 13.75
CA LYS A 90 18.54 0.98 12.94
C LYS A 90 17.09 1.05 12.44
N THR A 91 16.79 1.98 11.55
CA THR A 91 15.48 2.11 10.89
C THR A 91 15.64 2.27 9.38
N TYR A 92 14.60 1.90 8.62
CA TYR A 92 14.59 2.09 7.18
C TYR A 92 14.70 3.56 6.80
N ARG A 93 14.08 4.48 7.58
CA ARG A 93 14.24 5.93 7.41
C ARG A 93 15.71 6.36 7.39
N GLU A 94 16.47 6.03 8.44
CA GLU A 94 17.86 6.48 8.55
C GLU A 94 18.74 5.83 7.48
N LEU A 95 18.45 4.58 7.11
CA LEU A 95 19.13 3.89 6.02
C LEU A 95 18.87 4.59 4.67
N LEU A 96 17.62 4.92 4.36
CA LEU A 96 17.26 5.60 3.11
C LEU A 96 17.89 7.00 3.02
N LYS A 97 17.89 7.77 4.12
CA LYS A 97 18.58 9.07 4.17
C LYS A 97 20.07 8.93 3.91
N LEU A 98 20.72 7.94 4.51
CA LEU A 98 22.14 7.67 4.30
C LEU A 98 22.42 7.32 2.83
N LEU A 99 21.61 6.42 2.24
CA LEU A 99 21.75 6.00 0.85
C LEU A 99 21.51 7.17 -0.12
N LYS A 100 20.52 8.03 0.12
CA LYS A 100 20.30 9.26 -0.65
C LYS A 100 21.55 10.15 -0.63
N ARG A 101 22.12 10.43 0.55
CA ARG A 101 23.34 11.27 0.66
C ARG A 101 24.56 10.66 -0.04
N GLN A 102 24.68 9.34 -0.04
CA GLN A 102 25.85 8.62 -0.52
C GLN A 102 25.66 8.03 -1.94
N CYS A 103 24.53 8.24 -2.62
CA CYS A 103 24.23 7.49 -3.85
C CYS A 103 25.26 7.68 -4.96
N ARG A 104 25.88 8.87 -5.02
CA ARG A 104 26.91 9.21 -6.02
C ARG A 104 28.20 8.43 -5.87
N SER A 105 28.46 7.87 -4.68
CA SER A 105 29.65 7.08 -4.40
C SER A 105 29.42 5.58 -4.54
N ILE A 106 28.19 5.14 -4.84
CA ILE A 106 27.85 3.73 -5.02
C ILE A 106 28.26 3.28 -6.42
N PRO A 107 29.27 2.41 -6.58
CA PRO A 107 29.71 1.95 -7.89
C PRO A 107 28.77 0.88 -8.43
N ILE A 108 28.10 1.14 -9.56
CA ILE A 108 27.36 0.13 -10.31
C ILE A 108 28.18 -0.24 -11.54
N ASN A 109 29.18 -1.10 -11.34
CA ASN A 109 30.09 -1.51 -12.41
C ASN A 109 29.55 -2.74 -13.15
N ARG A 110 28.36 -2.62 -13.74
CA ARG A 110 27.71 -3.68 -14.52
C ARG A 110 26.86 -3.11 -15.65
N ASP A 111 26.84 -3.84 -16.75
CA ASP A 111 25.96 -3.65 -17.89
C ASP A 111 24.56 -4.25 -17.65
N LYS A 112 24.44 -5.25 -16.78
CA LYS A 112 23.21 -6.01 -16.57
C LYS A 112 22.95 -6.40 -15.10
N ILE A 113 21.69 -6.28 -14.67
CA ILE A 113 21.14 -6.87 -13.43
C ILE A 113 20.03 -7.84 -13.81
N VAL A 114 20.08 -9.06 -13.28
CA VAL A 114 19.02 -10.06 -13.50
C VAL A 114 18.06 -10.08 -12.31
N VAL A 115 16.87 -9.52 -12.50
CA VAL A 115 15.78 -9.56 -11.52
C VAL A 115 15.06 -10.90 -11.66
N ARG A 116 15.67 -11.99 -11.20
CA ARG A 116 15.10 -13.35 -11.23
C ARG A 116 15.41 -14.09 -9.93
N ALA A 117 14.46 -14.87 -9.44
CA ALA A 117 14.67 -15.78 -8.32
C ALA A 117 15.18 -17.14 -8.82
N GLU A 118 16.26 -17.62 -8.22
CA GLU A 118 16.78 -18.97 -8.41
C GLU A 118 16.89 -19.68 -7.06
N ILE A 119 16.44 -20.93 -6.99
CA ILE A 119 16.51 -21.74 -5.76
C ILE A 119 17.65 -22.74 -5.90
N LYS A 120 18.59 -22.71 -4.95
CA LYS A 120 19.69 -23.67 -4.87
C LYS A 120 19.90 -24.12 -3.42
N GLY A 121 19.58 -25.38 -3.15
CA GLY A 121 19.62 -25.93 -1.79
C GLY A 121 18.65 -25.16 -0.87
N LYS A 122 19.16 -24.68 0.27
CA LYS A 122 18.36 -23.94 1.28
C LYS A 122 18.30 -22.42 1.05
N ASN A 123 18.74 -21.92 -0.11
CA ASN A 123 18.72 -20.50 -0.40
C ASN A 123 17.93 -20.22 -1.68
N MET A 124 17.16 -19.14 -1.63
CA MET A 124 16.62 -18.45 -2.79
C MET A 124 17.48 -17.22 -3.04
N SER A 125 17.93 -17.03 -4.28
CA SER A 125 18.82 -15.96 -4.69
C SER A 125 18.15 -15.10 -5.74
N LEU A 126 18.09 -13.79 -5.51
CA LEU A 126 17.82 -12.79 -6.53
C LEU A 126 19.14 -12.33 -7.13
N ASP A 127 19.25 -12.37 -8.46
CA ASP A 127 20.51 -12.10 -9.18
C ASP A 127 21.61 -13.11 -8.78
N ALA A 128 21.35 -14.40 -9.02
CA ALA A 128 22.08 -15.53 -8.43
C ALA A 128 23.60 -15.53 -8.64
N GLY A 129 24.08 -15.03 -9.79
CA GLY A 129 25.52 -14.91 -10.06
C GLY A 129 26.25 -13.96 -9.10
N LYS A 130 25.52 -13.06 -8.44
CA LYS A 130 26.05 -11.97 -7.62
C LYS A 130 25.37 -11.83 -6.25
N SER A 131 24.48 -12.77 -5.90
CA SER A 131 23.69 -12.78 -4.67
C SER A 131 24.50 -13.15 -3.42
N ILE A 132 25.35 -12.24 -2.96
CA ILE A 132 26.24 -12.49 -1.81
C ILE A 132 25.67 -12.03 -0.46
N LEU A 133 24.59 -11.25 -0.45
CA LEU A 133 24.05 -10.66 0.77
C LEU A 133 22.77 -11.35 1.21
N ALA A 134 22.52 -11.39 2.51
CA ALA A 134 21.19 -11.74 3.02
C ALA A 134 20.26 -10.54 2.79
N ALA A 135 19.09 -10.78 2.18
CA ALA A 135 18.11 -9.73 1.99
C ALA A 135 17.53 -9.24 3.34
N PRO A 136 17.02 -8.00 3.40
CA PRO A 136 16.32 -7.50 4.58
C PRO A 136 15.15 -8.40 5.01
N GLN A 137 14.83 -8.44 6.31
CA GLN A 137 13.75 -9.25 6.88
C GLN A 137 12.38 -8.85 6.36
N LEU A 138 12.19 -7.56 6.02
CA LEU A 138 10.96 -7.10 5.42
C LEU A 138 10.70 -7.75 4.05
N PHE A 139 11.74 -8.18 3.33
CA PHE A 139 11.60 -8.89 2.05
C PHE A 139 11.28 -10.39 2.23
N LYS A 140 11.18 -10.84 3.49
CA LYS A 140 10.95 -12.23 3.88
C LYS A 140 9.67 -12.38 4.70
N VAL A 141 8.77 -11.40 4.63
CA VAL A 141 7.51 -11.37 5.40
C VAL A 141 6.56 -12.51 5.05
N ASP A 142 6.58 -12.97 3.79
CA ASP A 142 5.82 -14.14 3.34
C ASP A 142 6.34 -15.44 3.97
N ARG A 143 7.49 -15.38 4.67
CA ARG A 143 8.27 -16.50 5.23
C ARG A 143 8.19 -17.69 4.28
N TYR A 144 8.99 -17.72 3.20
CA TYR A 144 8.98 -18.76 2.15
C TYR A 144 8.96 -20.21 2.67
N THR A 145 7.81 -20.62 3.17
CA THR A 145 7.41 -21.90 3.70
C THR A 145 6.27 -22.30 2.78
N GLY A 146 6.46 -23.36 1.99
CA GLY A 146 5.49 -23.73 0.97
C GLY A 146 5.96 -23.64 -0.47
N LEU A 147 7.25 -23.33 -0.74
CA LEU A 147 7.90 -23.79 -1.98
C LEU A 147 8.09 -25.32 -1.85
N SER A 148 6.96 -26.01 -1.89
CA SER A 148 6.78 -27.43 -1.61
C SER A 148 6.94 -28.19 -2.91
N THR A 149 8.18 -28.40 -3.35
CA THR A 149 8.45 -29.43 -4.35
C THR A 149 8.82 -30.70 -3.62
N ALA A 150 8.06 -31.77 -3.82
CA ALA A 150 8.42 -33.10 -3.31
C ALA A 150 9.84 -33.52 -3.73
N GLU A 151 10.31 -33.00 -4.88
CA GLU A 151 11.64 -33.21 -5.45
C GLU A 151 12.77 -32.55 -4.64
N MET A 152 12.56 -31.36 -4.07
CA MET A 152 13.61 -30.64 -3.31
C MET A 152 13.62 -30.93 -1.80
N LYS A 153 12.67 -31.71 -1.26
CA LYS A 153 12.52 -32.00 0.18
C LYS A 153 12.49 -30.75 1.08
N THR A 154 11.98 -29.63 0.57
CA THR A 154 11.89 -28.32 1.25
C THR A 154 10.56 -28.09 1.98
N THR A 155 9.70 -29.11 2.08
CA THR A 155 8.31 -29.03 2.56
C THR A 155 8.15 -28.35 3.93
N SER A 156 9.18 -28.38 4.78
CA SER A 156 9.18 -27.83 6.14
C SER A 156 10.34 -26.88 6.44
N GLU A 157 11.13 -26.47 5.44
CA GLU A 157 12.31 -25.63 5.66
C GLU A 157 12.12 -24.21 5.12
N GLN A 158 12.47 -23.21 5.94
CA GLN A 158 12.53 -21.81 5.50
C GLN A 158 13.75 -21.59 4.61
N LEU A 159 13.53 -21.15 3.37
CA LEU A 159 14.62 -20.76 2.49
C LEU A 159 15.23 -19.43 2.92
N GLY A 160 16.56 -19.36 2.97
CA GLY A 160 17.27 -18.10 3.14
C GLY A 160 17.18 -17.27 1.86
N LEU A 161 16.68 -16.04 1.93
CA LEU A 161 16.70 -15.11 0.79
C LEU A 161 18.03 -14.34 0.73
N ARG A 162 18.71 -14.46 -0.41
CA ARG A 162 19.91 -13.70 -0.77
C ARG A 162 19.65 -12.82 -1.98
N ALA A 163 20.35 -11.69 -2.07
CA ALA A 163 20.24 -10.76 -3.17
C ALA A 163 21.58 -10.08 -3.47
N SER A 164 21.74 -9.57 -4.70
CA SER A 164 22.83 -8.65 -5.02
C SER A 164 22.58 -7.27 -4.38
N PRO A 165 23.62 -6.46 -4.14
CA PRO A 165 23.45 -5.11 -3.56
C PRO A 165 22.47 -4.25 -4.37
N GLU A 166 22.49 -4.36 -5.70
CA GLU A 166 21.64 -3.59 -6.60
C GLU A 166 20.16 -3.96 -6.45
N ILE A 167 19.84 -5.26 -6.32
CA ILE A 167 18.47 -5.71 -6.03
C ILE A 167 17.98 -5.22 -4.66
N ILE A 168 18.86 -5.18 -3.65
CA ILE A 168 18.50 -4.64 -2.33
C ILE A 168 18.20 -3.14 -2.44
N LEU A 169 19.00 -2.38 -3.19
CA LEU A 169 18.75 -0.95 -3.44
C LEU A 169 17.40 -0.74 -4.14
N ILE A 170 17.11 -1.50 -5.20
CA ILE A 170 15.80 -1.47 -5.88
C ILE A 170 14.67 -1.76 -4.89
N GLY A 171 14.79 -2.83 -4.09
CA GLY A 171 13.76 -3.18 -3.12
C GLY A 171 13.59 -2.12 -2.02
N LEU A 172 14.65 -1.42 -1.60
CA LEU A 172 14.55 -0.33 -0.63
C LEU A 172 13.78 0.87 -1.19
N LEU A 173 13.96 1.18 -2.48
CA LEU A 173 13.11 2.15 -3.18
C LEU A 173 11.66 1.67 -3.23
N GLY A 174 11.44 0.37 -3.43
CA GLY A 174 10.12 -0.25 -3.35
C GLY A 174 9.44 -0.09 -2.00
N VAL A 175 10.16 -0.33 -0.91
CA VAL A 175 9.68 -0.09 0.47
C VAL A 175 9.31 1.38 0.67
N TYR A 176 10.16 2.30 0.21
CA TYR A 176 9.90 3.73 0.29
C TYR A 176 8.63 4.13 -0.48
N SER A 177 8.54 3.70 -1.74
CA SER A 177 7.49 4.09 -2.68
C SER A 177 6.13 3.44 -2.38
N SER A 178 6.12 2.26 -1.75
CA SER A 178 4.86 1.60 -1.33
C SER A 178 4.37 2.01 0.05
N HIS A 179 5.24 2.47 0.96
CA HIS A 179 4.81 2.76 2.34
C HIS A 179 3.73 3.85 2.41
N ILE A 180 2.61 3.52 3.04
CA ILE A 180 1.49 4.44 3.28
C ILE A 180 1.68 5.15 4.62
N THR A 181 1.67 4.37 5.71
CA THR A 181 1.70 4.89 7.08
C THR A 181 2.08 3.79 8.09
N THR A 182 2.37 4.20 9.33
CA THR A 182 2.56 3.30 10.47
C THR A 182 1.52 3.63 11.53
N VAL A 183 0.67 2.67 11.86
CA VAL A 183 -0.36 2.80 12.91
C VAL A 183 0.13 2.09 14.16
N ARG A 184 0.25 2.84 15.25
CA ARG A 184 0.62 2.31 16.57
C ARG A 184 -0.60 2.29 17.48
N SER A 185 -0.93 1.11 17.96
CA SER A 185 -1.90 0.88 19.04
C SER A 185 -1.16 0.50 20.32
N GLN A 186 -1.88 0.40 21.45
CA GLN A 186 -1.26 0.11 22.76
C GLN A 186 -0.34 -1.12 22.73
N ASP A 187 -0.73 -2.19 22.02
CA ASP A 187 -0.01 -3.47 22.00
C ASP A 187 0.52 -3.88 20.61
N SER A 188 0.30 -3.07 19.56
CA SER A 188 0.65 -3.46 18.19
C SER A 188 1.11 -2.29 17.34
N THR A 189 2.04 -2.57 16.44
CA THR A 189 2.50 -1.63 15.41
C THR A 189 2.26 -2.25 14.06
N HIS A 190 1.47 -1.59 13.21
CA HIS A 190 1.17 -2.05 11.86
C HIS A 190 1.76 -1.08 10.84
N HIS A 191 2.42 -1.62 9.83
CA HIS A 191 2.94 -0.90 8.67
C HIS A 191 2.08 -1.25 7.46
N TYR A 192 1.59 -0.22 6.78
CA TYR A 192 0.74 -0.37 5.61
C TYR A 192 1.51 -0.02 4.35
N PHE A 193 1.38 -0.86 3.32
CA PHE A 193 2.03 -0.69 2.03
C PHE A 193 1.01 -0.80 0.90
N LEU A 194 1.12 0.07 -0.09
CA LEU A 194 0.30 0.10 -1.31
C LEU A 194 1.15 -0.35 -2.49
N PHE A 195 0.74 -1.42 -3.16
CA PHE A 195 1.33 -1.90 -4.41
C PHE A 195 0.30 -1.88 -5.52
N LEU A 196 0.74 -1.77 -6.77
CA LEU A 196 -0.11 -2.13 -7.91
C LEU A 196 -0.39 -3.64 -7.88
N SER A 197 -1.53 -4.05 -8.41
CA SER A 197 -1.82 -5.48 -8.57
C SER A 197 -0.86 -6.12 -9.59
N PRO A 198 -0.64 -7.45 -9.54
CA PRO A 198 0.21 -8.14 -10.52
C PRO A 198 -0.22 -7.90 -11.97
N ASP A 199 -1.54 -7.90 -12.19
CA ASP A 199 -2.13 -7.63 -13.51
C ASP A 199 -1.85 -6.19 -13.96
N GLU A 200 -1.92 -5.23 -13.05
CA GLU A 200 -1.63 -3.83 -13.35
C GLU A 200 -0.14 -3.60 -13.62
N VAL A 201 0.76 -4.22 -12.85
CA VAL A 201 2.21 -4.22 -13.13
C VAL A 201 2.49 -4.78 -14.53
N THR A 202 1.90 -5.93 -14.85
CA THR A 202 2.03 -6.57 -16.17
C THR A 202 1.49 -5.68 -17.28
N SER A 203 0.30 -5.08 -17.08
CA SER A 203 -0.34 -4.16 -18.03
C SER A 203 0.48 -2.89 -18.30
N VAL A 204 1.14 -2.35 -17.27
CA VAL A 204 2.03 -1.18 -17.41
C VAL A 204 3.29 -1.58 -18.17
N LEU A 205 3.98 -2.63 -17.74
CA LEU A 205 5.21 -3.07 -18.38
C LEU A 205 4.97 -3.50 -19.83
N ALA A 206 3.90 -4.23 -20.13
CA ALA A 206 3.54 -4.63 -21.50
C ALA A 206 3.28 -3.45 -22.42
N SER A 207 2.74 -2.34 -21.90
CA SER A 207 2.49 -1.16 -22.71
C SER A 207 3.77 -0.44 -23.13
N GLY A 208 4.84 -0.55 -22.32
CA GLY A 208 6.07 0.20 -22.52
C GLY A 208 5.89 1.73 -22.54
N ASP A 209 4.75 2.23 -22.06
CA ASP A 209 4.37 3.65 -22.16
C ASP A 209 4.70 4.40 -20.85
N PRO A 210 5.72 5.28 -20.84
CA PRO A 210 6.07 6.08 -19.67
C PRO A 210 4.95 7.03 -19.23
N PHE A 211 4.09 7.48 -20.15
CA PHE A 211 2.98 8.37 -19.83
C PHE A 211 1.88 7.63 -19.07
N LYS A 212 1.50 6.43 -19.52
CA LYS A 212 0.60 5.53 -18.78
C LYS A 212 1.13 5.22 -17.38
N LEU A 213 2.42 4.87 -17.27
CA LEU A 213 3.08 4.66 -15.97
C LEU A 213 2.94 5.89 -15.07
N THR A 214 3.27 7.08 -15.57
CA THR A 214 3.21 8.34 -14.82
C THR A 214 1.79 8.62 -14.32
N ASN A 215 0.76 8.40 -15.15
CA ASN A 215 -0.63 8.60 -14.77
C ASN A 215 -1.06 7.63 -13.66
N ILE A 216 -0.75 6.34 -13.81
CA ILE A 216 -1.05 5.32 -12.80
C ILE A 216 -0.34 5.64 -11.47
N TYR A 217 0.92 6.08 -11.52
CA TYR A 217 1.67 6.49 -10.33
C TYR A 217 1.07 7.73 -9.66
N SER A 218 0.55 8.68 -10.42
CA SER A 218 -0.15 9.84 -9.87
C SER A 218 -1.42 9.41 -9.12
N VAL A 219 -2.23 8.52 -9.70
CA VAL A 219 -3.41 7.96 -9.02
C VAL A 219 -2.99 7.22 -7.75
N LYS A 220 -1.91 6.45 -7.81
CA LYS A 220 -1.34 5.74 -6.67
C LYS A 220 -0.96 6.69 -5.54
N GLU A 221 -0.27 7.79 -5.82
CA GLU A 221 0.13 8.77 -4.81
C GLU A 221 -1.07 9.48 -4.17
N SER A 222 -2.10 9.79 -4.96
CA SER A 222 -3.37 10.33 -4.44
C SER A 222 -4.08 9.32 -3.52
N LEU A 223 -4.12 8.05 -3.92
CA LEU A 223 -4.67 6.97 -3.09
C LEU A 223 -3.86 6.79 -1.81
N ARG A 224 -2.53 6.74 -1.90
CA ARG A 224 -1.63 6.65 -0.74
C ARG A 224 -1.89 7.77 0.26
N LYS A 225 -2.04 9.01 -0.21
CA LYS A 225 -2.34 10.16 0.65
C LYS A 225 -3.68 9.98 1.38
N LEU A 226 -4.75 9.65 0.65
CA LEU A 226 -6.07 9.37 1.22
C LEU A 226 -5.97 8.29 2.33
N LEU A 227 -5.32 7.17 2.03
CA LEU A 227 -5.16 6.07 2.97
C LEU A 227 -4.32 6.44 4.19
N SER A 228 -3.30 7.29 4.03
CA SER A 228 -2.46 7.74 5.14
C SER A 228 -3.22 8.58 6.17
N GLU A 229 -4.29 9.25 5.75
CA GLU A 229 -5.18 10.06 6.59
C GLU A 229 -6.28 9.20 7.23
N THR A 230 -6.82 8.21 6.50
CA THR A 230 -7.89 7.31 6.96
C THR A 230 -7.40 6.23 7.94
N LEU A 231 -6.34 5.50 7.59
CA LEU A 231 -5.92 4.28 8.29
C LEU A 231 -5.61 4.46 9.79
N PRO A 232 -5.00 5.58 10.26
CA PRO A 232 -4.78 5.78 11.69
C PRO A 232 -6.07 5.84 12.52
N SER A 233 -7.19 6.20 11.89
CA SER A 233 -8.48 6.39 12.55
C SER A 233 -9.44 5.21 12.35
N SER A 234 -9.11 4.29 11.43
CA SER A 234 -9.98 3.16 11.12
C SER A 234 -9.61 1.91 11.92
N ALA A 235 -10.62 1.33 12.58
CA ALA A 235 -10.51 0.01 13.19
C ALA A 235 -10.82 -1.13 12.19
N VAL A 236 -11.37 -0.82 11.01
CA VAL A 236 -12.05 -1.77 10.13
C VAL A 236 -11.62 -1.57 8.68
N SER A 237 -11.23 -2.64 7.98
CA SER A 237 -10.68 -2.59 6.63
C SER A 237 -11.71 -2.14 5.58
N GLU A 238 -12.99 -2.40 5.81
CA GLU A 238 -14.09 -1.99 4.93
C GLU A 238 -14.21 -0.46 4.83
N VAL A 239 -13.85 0.28 5.89
CA VAL A 239 -13.80 1.75 5.84
C VAL A 239 -12.77 2.23 4.82
N MET A 240 -11.62 1.55 4.73
CA MET A 240 -10.61 1.88 3.72
C MET A 240 -11.18 1.73 2.30
N VAL A 241 -11.94 0.66 2.01
CA VAL A 241 -12.55 0.48 0.69
C VAL A 241 -13.61 1.55 0.43
N LEU A 242 -14.43 1.88 1.43
CA LEU A 242 -15.44 2.92 1.33
C LEU A 242 -14.85 4.29 1.00
N GLU A 243 -13.80 4.71 1.73
CA GLU A 243 -13.11 5.97 1.49
C GLU A 243 -12.59 6.07 0.05
N VAL A 244 -12.02 4.99 -0.47
CA VAL A 244 -11.51 4.96 -1.84
C VAL A 244 -12.63 5.07 -2.85
N MET A 245 -13.69 4.27 -2.71
CA MET A 245 -14.78 4.22 -3.68
C MET A 245 -15.69 5.46 -3.65
N LEU A 246 -15.75 6.17 -2.51
CA LEU A 246 -16.47 7.43 -2.38
C LEU A 246 -15.64 8.67 -2.78
N SER A 247 -14.32 8.51 -2.99
CA SER A 247 -13.44 9.63 -3.31
C SER A 247 -13.71 10.25 -4.68
N THR A 248 -14.37 11.41 -4.68
CA THR A 248 -14.61 12.21 -5.90
C THR A 248 -13.31 12.75 -6.50
N LYS A 249 -12.30 13.02 -5.66
CA LYS A 249 -10.97 13.48 -6.07
C LYS A 249 -10.26 12.43 -6.94
N ILE A 250 -10.11 11.21 -6.43
CA ILE A 250 -9.41 10.14 -7.16
C ILE A 250 -10.14 9.84 -8.47
N ARG A 251 -11.48 9.77 -8.44
CA ARG A 251 -12.28 9.56 -9.65
C ARG A 251 -12.06 10.65 -10.71
N SER A 252 -11.98 11.91 -10.28
CA SER A 252 -11.69 13.05 -11.17
C SER A 252 -10.29 12.96 -11.78
N GLU A 253 -9.31 12.39 -11.08
CA GLU A 253 -7.98 12.12 -11.64
C GLU A 253 -8.02 11.02 -12.70
N LEU A 254 -8.74 9.91 -12.46
CA LEU A 254 -8.95 8.87 -13.47
C LEU A 254 -9.60 9.41 -14.74
N MET A 255 -10.61 10.27 -14.62
CA MET A 255 -11.24 10.93 -15.77
C MET A 255 -10.24 11.78 -16.57
N LYS A 256 -9.45 12.61 -15.89
CA LYS A 256 -8.45 13.48 -16.53
C LYS A 256 -7.36 12.69 -17.25
N MET A 257 -6.97 11.56 -16.68
CA MET A 257 -5.91 10.68 -17.21
C MET A 257 -6.43 9.64 -18.20
N ASN A 258 -7.75 9.62 -18.46
CA ASN A 258 -8.43 8.63 -19.28
C ASN A 258 -8.15 7.18 -18.86
N LEU A 259 -8.14 6.92 -17.55
CA LEU A 259 -8.00 5.59 -16.97
C LEU A 259 -9.38 5.08 -16.56
N ASP A 260 -9.77 3.90 -17.02
CA ASP A 260 -11.06 3.30 -16.64
C ASP A 260 -11.02 2.74 -15.21
N LYS A 261 -9.90 2.11 -14.87
CA LYS A 261 -9.67 1.39 -13.62
C LYS A 261 -8.17 1.34 -13.31
N VAL A 262 -7.81 1.29 -12.03
CA VAL A 262 -6.48 0.89 -11.56
C VAL A 262 -6.63 -0.03 -10.36
N ASP A 263 -5.88 -1.14 -10.36
CA ASP A 263 -5.92 -2.14 -9.30
C ASP A 263 -4.69 -2.09 -8.39
N PHE A 264 -4.93 -2.23 -7.08
CA PHE A 264 -3.93 -2.15 -6.04
C PHE A 264 -4.11 -3.27 -5.01
N ASN A 265 -3.05 -3.53 -4.25
CA ASN A 265 -3.06 -4.35 -3.04
C ASN A 265 -2.50 -3.56 -1.87
N VAL A 266 -3.23 -3.54 -0.75
CA VAL A 266 -2.76 -2.98 0.52
C VAL A 266 -2.33 -4.10 1.46
N PHE A 267 -1.06 -4.09 1.86
CA PHE A 267 -0.52 -5.04 2.83
C PHE A 267 -0.46 -4.41 4.21
N LYS A 268 -0.95 -5.14 5.21
CA LYS A 268 -0.81 -4.83 6.62
C LYS A 268 0.22 -5.78 7.25
N ILE A 269 1.34 -5.22 7.67
CA ILE A 269 2.49 -5.97 8.19
C ILE A 269 2.77 -5.53 9.62
N ALA A 270 3.04 -6.47 10.52
CA ALA A 270 3.44 -6.17 11.89
C ALA A 270 4.77 -6.87 12.25
N PRO A 271 5.55 -6.32 13.19
CA PRO A 271 6.73 -6.99 13.73
C PRO A 271 6.30 -8.19 14.59
N GLU A 272 7.02 -9.31 14.45
CA GLU A 272 6.82 -10.52 15.25
C GLU A 272 8.21 -11.06 15.66
N GLY A 273 8.63 -10.77 16.90
CA GLY A 273 9.97 -11.08 17.37
C GLY A 273 11.06 -10.37 16.55
N MET A 274 11.91 -11.15 15.87
CA MET A 274 13.03 -10.64 15.06
C MET A 274 12.75 -10.67 13.55
N THR A 275 11.47 -10.63 13.18
CA THR A 275 10.99 -10.64 11.80
C THR A 275 9.68 -9.86 11.69
N TYR A 276 9.08 -9.88 10.51
CA TYR A 276 7.78 -9.29 10.20
C TYR A 276 6.82 -10.35 9.66
N LYS A 277 5.52 -10.11 9.80
CA LYS A 277 4.46 -11.00 9.29
C LYS A 277 3.36 -10.21 8.61
N ILE A 278 2.83 -10.75 7.53
CA ILE A 278 1.62 -10.24 6.86
C ILE A 278 0.41 -10.68 7.68
N TYR A 279 -0.38 -9.71 8.14
CA TYR A 279 -1.65 -9.96 8.83
C TYR A 279 -2.82 -9.93 7.88
N GLU A 280 -2.75 -9.07 6.86
CA GLU A 280 -3.85 -8.83 5.95
C GLU A 280 -3.32 -8.34 4.60
N THR A 281 -4.00 -8.75 3.53
CA THR A 281 -3.82 -8.20 2.19
C THR A 281 -5.21 -7.85 1.67
N VAL A 282 -5.42 -6.57 1.39
CA VAL A 282 -6.72 -6.04 0.94
C VAL A 282 -6.59 -5.58 -0.51
N PRO A 283 -7.27 -6.24 -1.47
CA PRO A 283 -7.33 -5.73 -2.84
C PRO A 283 -8.18 -4.46 -2.88
N ILE A 284 -7.70 -3.45 -3.60
CA ILE A 284 -8.40 -2.17 -3.80
C ILE A 284 -8.45 -1.87 -5.29
N SER A 285 -9.66 -1.72 -5.81
CA SER A 285 -9.88 -1.28 -7.17
C SER A 285 -10.46 0.12 -7.18
N VAL A 286 -9.83 1.01 -7.93
CA VAL A 286 -10.33 2.36 -8.17
C VAL A 286 -10.96 2.38 -9.55
N TYR A 287 -12.20 2.85 -9.66
CA TYR A 287 -12.95 2.92 -10.91
C TYR A 287 -13.27 4.37 -11.27
N ARG A 288 -13.16 4.70 -12.57
CA ARG A 288 -13.65 5.98 -13.10
C ARG A 288 -15.15 6.12 -12.92
N GLU A 289 -15.89 5.04 -13.10
CA GLU A 289 -17.34 4.98 -12.93
C GLU A 289 -17.71 3.71 -12.16
N PRO A 290 -17.79 3.77 -10.81
CA PRO A 290 -18.25 2.64 -10.01
C PRO A 290 -19.69 2.23 -10.37
N MET A 291 -20.03 0.95 -10.27
CA MET A 291 -21.37 0.45 -10.61
C MET A 291 -22.52 1.17 -9.89
N PHE A 292 -22.34 1.52 -8.61
CA PHE A 292 -23.37 2.22 -7.84
C PHE A 292 -23.63 3.65 -8.37
N TYR A 293 -22.64 4.30 -8.99
CA TYR A 293 -22.83 5.57 -9.69
C TYR A 293 -23.82 5.39 -10.82
N THR A 294 -23.62 4.40 -11.68
CA THR A 294 -24.52 4.13 -12.81
C THR A 294 -25.94 3.83 -12.36
N VAL A 295 -26.10 3.03 -11.28
CA VAL A 295 -27.43 2.67 -10.74
C VAL A 295 -28.16 3.89 -10.18
N LEU A 296 -27.46 4.76 -9.43
CA LEU A 296 -28.05 5.94 -8.83
C LEU A 296 -28.33 7.06 -9.85
N SER A 297 -27.42 7.29 -10.80
CA SER A 297 -27.60 8.29 -11.86
C SER A 297 -28.83 7.98 -12.72
N ARG A 298 -29.12 6.70 -12.99
CA ARG A 298 -30.35 6.28 -13.68
C ARG A 298 -31.64 6.61 -12.93
N ARG A 299 -31.56 6.83 -11.62
CA ARG A 299 -32.68 7.23 -10.76
C ARG A 299 -32.77 8.75 -10.56
N GLY A 300 -31.91 9.54 -11.23
CA GLY A 300 -31.90 11.00 -11.13
C GLY A 300 -31.17 11.55 -9.89
N VAL A 301 -30.46 10.69 -9.16
CA VAL A 301 -29.74 11.06 -7.92
C VAL A 301 -28.47 11.84 -8.26
N LYS A 302 -28.19 12.90 -7.49
CA LYS A 302 -26.92 13.65 -7.60
C LYS A 302 -25.81 12.89 -6.86
N VAL A 303 -25.24 11.89 -7.53
CA VAL A 303 -24.32 10.91 -6.90
C VAL A 303 -23.07 11.55 -6.31
N ASP A 304 -22.53 12.60 -6.93
CA ASP A 304 -21.36 13.33 -6.41
C ASP A 304 -21.64 13.90 -5.03
N LYS A 305 -22.79 14.57 -4.89
CA LYS A 305 -23.23 15.13 -3.62
C LYS A 305 -23.44 14.04 -2.58
N LEU A 306 -24.05 12.92 -2.97
CA LEU A 306 -24.20 11.78 -2.06
C LEU A 306 -22.84 11.26 -1.56
N CYS A 307 -21.86 11.14 -2.45
CA CYS A 307 -20.53 10.66 -2.08
C CYS A 307 -19.78 11.65 -1.20
N GLU A 308 -19.91 12.96 -1.44
CA GLU A 308 -19.39 14.00 -0.56
C GLU A 308 -19.97 13.89 0.85
N GLU A 309 -21.28 13.70 0.98
CA GLU A 309 -21.93 13.57 2.30
C GLU A 309 -21.57 12.26 3.00
N LEU A 310 -21.43 11.15 2.25
CA LEU A 310 -20.99 9.86 2.81
C LEU A 310 -19.52 9.90 3.23
N HIS A 311 -18.65 10.51 2.43
CA HIS A 311 -17.24 10.72 2.76
C HIS A 311 -17.10 11.59 4.01
N GLU A 312 -17.84 12.70 4.11
CA GLU A 312 -17.83 13.56 5.30
C GLU A 312 -18.37 12.85 6.56
N ALA A 313 -19.33 11.93 6.40
CA ALA A 313 -19.84 11.12 7.51
C ALA A 313 -18.79 10.14 8.06
N LEU A 314 -17.90 9.66 7.19
CA LEU A 314 -16.79 8.74 7.52
C LEU A 314 -15.48 9.47 7.85
N SER A 315 -15.47 10.81 7.84
CA SER A 315 -14.31 11.61 8.21
C SER A 315 -13.77 11.27 9.62
N PRO A 316 -12.43 11.26 9.80
CA PRO A 316 -11.80 11.08 11.11
C PRO A 316 -12.38 12.01 12.19
N GLY A 317 -12.65 11.45 13.38
CA GLY A 317 -13.16 12.22 14.51
C GLY A 317 -14.66 12.53 14.50
N LYS A 318 -15.41 12.12 13.48
CA LYS A 318 -16.88 12.14 13.48
C LYS A 318 -17.47 10.99 14.29
N ALA A 319 -18.77 11.08 14.60
CA ALA A 319 -19.47 10.09 15.43
C ALA A 319 -19.27 8.63 14.97
N ILE A 320 -19.37 8.35 13.66
CA ILE A 320 -19.19 7.00 13.11
C ILE A 320 -17.79 6.46 13.41
N MET A 321 -16.75 7.22 13.03
CA MET A 321 -15.36 6.80 13.24
C MET A 321 -14.99 6.70 14.72
N LYS A 322 -15.53 7.59 15.58
CA LYS A 322 -15.35 7.49 17.04
C LYS A 322 -15.98 6.20 17.59
N ALA A 323 -17.17 5.83 17.12
CA ALA A 323 -17.83 4.60 17.53
C ALA A 323 -17.03 3.36 17.09
N LEU A 324 -16.53 3.33 15.85
CA LEU A 324 -15.67 2.24 15.37
C LEU A 324 -14.33 2.17 16.12
N ALA A 325 -13.68 3.31 16.38
CA ALA A 325 -12.44 3.35 17.15
C ALA A 325 -12.63 2.86 18.60
N SER A 326 -13.85 2.97 19.16
CA SER A 326 -14.16 2.55 20.52
C SER A 326 -14.03 1.03 20.74
N PHE A 327 -14.06 0.20 19.68
CA PHE A 327 -13.79 -1.25 19.77
C PHE A 327 -12.39 -1.55 20.35
N ASN A 328 -11.44 -0.65 20.14
CA ASN A 328 -10.07 -0.77 20.66
C ASN A 328 -9.90 -0.14 22.05
N SER A 329 -10.98 0.31 22.68
CA SER A 329 -10.97 0.96 23.98
C SER A 329 -11.66 0.09 25.04
N ARG A 330 -11.25 0.24 26.32
CA ARG A 330 -11.93 -0.44 27.45
C ARG A 330 -13.39 -0.01 27.61
N ASN A 331 -13.75 1.17 27.11
CA ASN A 331 -15.09 1.75 27.21
C ASN A 331 -15.73 1.82 25.82
N LYS A 332 -15.97 0.65 25.22
CA LYS A 332 -16.69 0.52 23.94
C LYS A 332 -18.02 1.28 24.02
N TYR A 333 -18.33 2.04 22.97
CA TYR A 333 -19.59 2.77 22.88
C TYR A 333 -20.76 1.80 22.70
N SER A 334 -21.90 2.08 23.33
CA SER A 334 -23.06 1.18 23.35
C SER A 334 -23.66 0.96 21.96
N GLU A 335 -23.55 1.94 21.07
CA GLU A 335 -24.06 1.87 19.70
C GLU A 335 -23.05 1.28 18.70
N ALA A 336 -21.82 0.97 19.11
CA ALA A 336 -20.72 0.67 18.20
C ALA A 336 -20.98 -0.54 17.30
N ASP A 337 -21.64 -1.59 17.81
CA ASP A 337 -22.00 -2.77 16.99
C ASP A 337 -23.04 -2.44 15.90
N THR A 338 -24.01 -1.57 16.21
CA THR A 338 -25.00 -1.10 15.24
C THR A 338 -24.34 -0.23 14.17
N ILE A 339 -23.42 0.64 14.56
CA ILE A 339 -22.65 1.45 13.61
C ILE A 339 -21.78 0.57 12.70
N LEU A 340 -21.11 -0.44 13.25
CA LEU A 340 -20.33 -1.39 12.46
C LEU A 340 -21.20 -2.08 11.40
N ARG A 341 -22.39 -2.56 11.80
CA ARG A 341 -23.35 -3.17 10.86
C ARG A 341 -23.74 -2.20 9.74
N GLY A 342 -24.05 -0.96 10.08
CA GLY A 342 -24.37 0.07 9.10
C GLY A 342 -23.22 0.33 8.12
N VAL A 343 -21.98 0.37 8.59
CA VAL A 343 -20.80 0.55 7.74
C VAL A 343 -20.60 -0.65 6.81
N LEU A 344 -20.85 -1.87 7.28
CA LEU A 344 -20.83 -3.07 6.43
C LEU A 344 -21.95 -3.06 5.38
N ASP A 345 -23.14 -2.58 5.72
CA ASP A 345 -24.24 -2.39 4.77
C ASP A 345 -23.89 -1.33 3.71
N LEU A 346 -23.25 -0.22 4.12
CA LEU A 346 -22.75 0.79 3.20
C LEU A 346 -21.66 0.23 2.28
N TYR A 347 -20.72 -0.56 2.83
CA TYR A 347 -19.69 -1.26 2.06
C TYR A 347 -20.32 -2.19 1.02
N LYS A 348 -21.36 -2.94 1.39
CA LYS A 348 -22.11 -3.79 0.47
C LYS A 348 -22.73 -2.96 -0.65
N PHE A 349 -23.37 -1.84 -0.34
CA PHE A 349 -23.94 -0.94 -1.34
C PHE A 349 -22.89 -0.45 -2.34
N VAL A 350 -21.77 0.07 -1.84
CA VAL A 350 -20.71 0.65 -2.67
C VAL A 350 -20.01 -0.42 -3.52
N SER A 351 -19.77 -1.61 -2.96
CA SER A 351 -19.04 -2.68 -3.64
C SER A 351 -19.90 -3.47 -4.63
N THR A 352 -21.19 -3.68 -4.34
CA THR A 352 -22.08 -4.54 -5.14
C THR A 352 -23.21 -3.80 -5.83
N ALA A 353 -23.30 -2.48 -5.65
CA ALA A 353 -24.42 -1.64 -6.09
C ALA A 353 -25.79 -2.08 -5.51
N ASP A 354 -25.82 -2.84 -4.42
CA ASP A 354 -27.04 -3.23 -3.72
C ASP A 354 -27.64 -2.06 -2.94
N THR A 355 -28.66 -1.42 -3.51
CA THR A 355 -29.33 -0.25 -2.90
C THR A 355 -29.91 -0.53 -1.51
N GLN A 356 -30.18 -1.80 -1.15
CA GLN A 356 -30.61 -2.15 0.21
C GLN A 356 -29.53 -1.85 1.25
N GLY A 357 -28.25 -1.92 0.87
CA GLY A 357 -27.15 -1.56 1.77
C GLY A 357 -27.18 -0.09 2.20
N LEU A 358 -27.59 0.83 1.32
CA LEU A 358 -27.72 2.24 1.69
C LEU A 358 -28.87 2.46 2.69
N PHE A 359 -29.99 1.75 2.51
CA PHE A 359 -31.09 1.79 3.47
C PHE A 359 -30.71 1.15 4.81
N GLY A 360 -29.95 0.04 4.79
CA GLY A 360 -29.40 -0.60 5.99
C GLY A 360 -28.48 0.33 6.78
N PHE A 361 -27.63 1.09 6.08
CA PHE A 361 -26.79 2.13 6.69
C PHE A 361 -27.63 3.20 7.39
N LEU A 362 -28.60 3.80 6.68
CA LEU A 362 -29.45 4.85 7.24
C LEU A 362 -30.27 4.35 8.44
N ARG A 363 -30.83 3.14 8.36
CA ARG A 363 -31.54 2.50 9.47
C ARG A 363 -30.63 2.27 10.67
N SER A 364 -29.39 1.86 10.46
CA SER A 364 -28.43 1.67 11.56
C SER A 364 -28.15 2.98 12.30
N LEU A 365 -28.07 4.12 11.59
CA LEU A 365 -27.95 5.44 12.23
C LEU A 365 -29.18 5.77 13.10
N GLU A 366 -30.39 5.40 12.65
CA GLU A 366 -31.63 5.61 13.42
C GLU A 366 -31.66 4.75 14.68
N GLU A 367 -31.33 3.47 14.53
CA GLU A 367 -31.21 2.52 15.64
C GLU A 367 -30.17 3.01 16.67
N SER A 368 -29.04 3.55 16.22
CA SER A 368 -28.03 4.17 17.10
C SER A 368 -28.58 5.39 17.85
N CYS A 369 -29.38 6.26 17.23
CA CYS A 369 -30.05 7.36 17.93
C CYS A 369 -31.01 6.85 19.02
N VAL A 370 -31.71 5.73 18.78
CA VAL A 370 -32.61 5.10 19.76
C VAL A 370 -31.82 4.54 20.94
N ILE A 371 -30.72 3.81 20.68
CA ILE A 371 -29.84 3.24 21.72
C ILE A 371 -29.30 4.35 22.65
N LEU A 372 -28.98 5.51 22.08
CA LEU A 372 -28.38 6.62 22.81
C LEU A 372 -29.38 7.56 23.50
N ARG A 373 -30.69 7.38 23.29
CA ARG A 373 -31.73 8.34 23.71
C ARG A 373 -31.62 8.77 25.18
N ASP A 374 -31.31 7.83 26.07
CA ASP A 374 -31.25 8.07 27.51
C ASP A 374 -29.84 8.46 28.01
N ASP A 375 -28.82 8.41 27.15
CA ASP A 375 -27.45 8.80 27.49
C ASP A 375 -27.22 10.31 27.25
N LYS A 376 -27.28 11.09 28.33
CA LYS A 376 -27.01 12.54 28.31
C LYS A 376 -25.63 12.89 27.77
N ARG A 377 -24.63 12.00 27.88
CA ARG A 377 -23.26 12.22 27.40
C ARG A 377 -23.15 11.98 25.89
N ALA A 378 -24.16 11.39 25.26
CA ALA A 378 -24.16 11.02 23.85
C ALA A 378 -24.93 12.00 22.94
N ARG A 379 -25.48 13.10 23.48
CA ARG A 379 -26.28 14.08 22.71
C ARG A 379 -25.61 14.56 21.43
N SER A 380 -24.32 14.91 21.50
CA SER A 380 -23.54 15.32 20.32
C SER A 380 -23.52 14.24 19.23
N ARG A 381 -23.39 12.96 19.60
CA ARG A 381 -23.39 11.85 18.62
C ARG A 381 -24.77 11.64 18.01
N ILE A 382 -25.83 11.76 18.80
CA ILE A 382 -27.22 11.69 18.30
C ILE A 382 -27.47 12.78 17.27
N GLU A 383 -27.08 14.03 17.56
CA GLU A 383 -27.21 15.16 16.64
C GLU A 383 -26.40 14.95 15.35
N GLU A 384 -25.19 14.42 15.46
CA GLU A 384 -24.36 14.06 14.30
C GLU A 384 -25.02 12.97 13.44
N TYR A 385 -25.47 11.85 14.01
CA TYR A 385 -26.15 10.78 13.26
C TYR A 385 -27.43 11.28 12.57
N ALA A 386 -28.26 12.06 13.26
CA ALA A 386 -29.48 12.64 12.69
C ALA A 386 -29.18 13.68 11.60
N SER A 387 -28.05 14.40 11.71
CA SER A 387 -27.57 15.32 10.67
C SER A 387 -27.16 14.56 9.41
N ILE A 388 -26.35 13.49 9.56
CA ILE A 388 -25.91 12.63 8.46
C ILE A 388 -27.11 12.08 7.68
N GLN A 389 -28.09 11.51 8.38
CA GLN A 389 -29.32 10.99 7.75
C GLN A 389 -30.06 12.05 6.92
N ARG A 390 -30.23 13.27 7.48
CA ARG A 390 -30.91 14.36 6.79
C ARG A 390 -30.20 14.77 5.51
N LYS A 391 -28.87 14.90 5.58
CA LYS A 391 -28.07 15.32 4.42
C LYS A 391 -28.08 14.28 3.31
N ILE A 392 -27.94 13.00 3.65
CA ILE A 392 -28.02 11.90 2.69
C ILE A 392 -29.42 11.83 2.07
N SER A 393 -30.48 11.98 2.88
CA SER A 393 -31.87 11.99 2.38
C SER A 393 -32.16 13.16 1.44
N TYR A 394 -31.44 14.27 1.54
CA TYR A 394 -31.53 15.41 0.61
C TYR A 394 -30.71 15.21 -0.67
N ALA A 395 -29.73 14.30 -0.65
CA ALA A 395 -28.89 13.98 -1.79
C ALA A 395 -29.50 12.87 -2.68
N LEU A 396 -30.31 11.99 -2.08
CA LEU A 396 -31.18 11.01 -2.76
C LEU A 396 -32.39 11.69 -3.37
#